data_AF-A0A377E6W5-F1
#
_entry.id   AF-A0A377E6W5-F1
#
_cell.length_a   1.000
_cell.length_b   1.000
_cell.length_c   1.000
_cell.angle_alpha   90.00
_cell.angle_beta   90.00
_cell.angle_gamma   90.00
#
_symmetry.space_group_name_H-M   'P 1'
#
loop_
_entity.id
_entity.type
_entity.pdbx_description
1 polymer ?
#
loop_
_entity_poly.entity_id
_entity_poly.type
_entity_poly.pdbx_seq_one_letter_code
_entity_poly.pdbx_strand_id
1 'polypeptide(L)'
;MVVAAANEAWRKLVIALPYIWLILLFLLPFLIVFKISLGEMARAIPPYTELMEWADGQLSITLNLGNFLQLTDDPLYFDAYLQSLQVAAISTICCLLIGYPLAWAVAHSKPSTRNILLLLVILPSWTSFLIRVYAWMGILKNNGVLNNFLLWLGVIDQPLTILHTNLAVYIGIVYAYVPFMVLADLYRVDSY
;
A
#
# COMPACT_ATOMS: atom_id res chain seq x y z
N MET A 1 -39.45 -30.98 16.04
CA MET A 1 -37.98 -30.96 16.29
C MET A 1 -37.15 -31.17 15.02
N VAL A 2 -37.38 -32.23 14.22
CA VAL A 2 -36.56 -32.54 13.03
C VAL A 2 -36.61 -31.45 11.93
N VAL A 3 -37.78 -30.86 11.68
CA VAL A 3 -37.95 -29.80 10.64
C VAL A 3 -37.22 -28.49 10.99
N ALA A 4 -37.11 -28.16 12.29
CA ALA A 4 -36.42 -26.95 12.73
C ALA A 4 -34.90 -27.06 12.55
N ALA A 5 -34.31 -28.24 12.85
CA ALA A 5 -32.88 -28.49 12.69
C ALA A 5 -32.42 -28.50 11.22
N ALA A 6 -33.25 -29.02 10.31
CA ALA A 6 -32.98 -29.01 8.87
C ALA A 6 -32.92 -27.57 8.29
N ASN A 7 -33.76 -26.67 8.82
CA ASN A 7 -33.81 -25.28 8.39
C ASN A 7 -32.57 -24.48 8.82
N GLU A 8 -32.01 -24.80 9.99
CA GLU A 8 -30.75 -24.21 10.45
C GLU A 8 -29.53 -24.71 9.68
N ALA A 9 -29.47 -26.00 9.35
CA ALA A 9 -28.40 -26.58 8.55
C ALA A 9 -28.40 -26.04 7.11
N TRP A 10 -29.58 -25.92 6.50
CA TRP A 10 -29.76 -25.32 5.18
C TRP A 10 -29.31 -23.85 5.15
N ARG A 11 -29.74 -23.05 6.14
CA ARG A 11 -29.31 -21.65 6.27
C ARG A 11 -27.79 -21.53 6.40
N LYS A 12 -27.14 -22.40 7.18
CA LYS A 12 -25.67 -22.43 7.32
C LYS A 12 -24.99 -22.81 6.00
N LEU A 13 -25.52 -23.77 5.25
CA LEU A 13 -24.98 -24.18 3.94
C LEU A 13 -25.08 -23.06 2.89
N VAL A 14 -26.23 -22.40 2.80
CA VAL A 14 -26.45 -21.28 1.86
C VAL A 14 -25.52 -20.11 2.17
N ILE A 15 -25.23 -19.86 3.45
CA ILE A 15 -24.28 -18.82 3.88
C ILE A 15 -22.82 -19.28 3.65
N ALA A 16 -22.51 -20.55 3.91
CA ALA A 16 -21.15 -21.09 3.75
C ALA A 16 -20.68 -21.10 2.29
N LEU A 17 -21.58 -21.27 1.33
CA LEU A 17 -21.23 -21.38 -0.09
C LEU A 17 -20.51 -20.11 -0.63
N PRO A 18 -21.04 -18.88 -0.45
CA PRO A 18 -20.30 -17.66 -0.77
C PRO A 18 -18.96 -17.52 -0.05
N TYR A 19 -18.87 -17.90 1.23
CA TYR A 19 -17.61 -17.81 1.98
C TYR A 19 -16.57 -18.80 1.48
N ILE A 20 -16.95 -20.04 1.17
CA ILE A 20 -16.05 -21.03 0.55
C ILE A 20 -15.56 -20.50 -0.79
N TRP A 21 -16.44 -19.92 -1.59
CA TRP A 21 -16.07 -19.32 -2.87
C TRP A 21 -15.08 -18.16 -2.70
N LEU A 22 -15.33 -17.25 -1.76
CA LEU A 22 -14.44 -16.13 -1.46
C LEU A 22 -13.08 -16.60 -0.93
N ILE A 23 -13.06 -17.58 -0.02
CA ILE A 23 -11.81 -18.15 0.51
C ILE A 23 -11.02 -18.83 -0.60
N LEU A 24 -11.68 -19.61 -1.46
CA LEU A 24 -11.02 -20.30 -2.56
C LEU A 24 -10.41 -19.30 -3.54
N LEU A 25 -11.17 -18.30 -3.98
CA LEU A 25 -10.69 -17.28 -4.92
C LEU A 25 -9.58 -16.42 -4.29
N PHE A 26 -9.68 -16.13 -2.99
CA PHE A 26 -8.64 -15.42 -2.25
C PHE A 26 -7.36 -16.26 -2.13
N LEU A 27 -7.46 -17.54 -1.76
CA LEU A 27 -6.31 -18.38 -1.45
C LEU A 27 -5.57 -18.87 -2.72
N LEU A 28 -6.29 -19.05 -3.82
CA LEU A 28 -5.75 -19.53 -5.09
C LEU A 28 -4.52 -18.75 -5.60
N PRO A 29 -4.52 -17.40 -5.70
CA PRO A 29 -3.33 -16.65 -6.10
C PRO A 29 -2.17 -16.80 -5.10
N PHE A 30 -2.43 -16.88 -3.79
CA PHE A 30 -1.36 -17.11 -2.80
C PHE A 30 -0.74 -18.49 -2.96
N LEU A 31 -1.55 -19.52 -3.22
CA LEU A 31 -1.05 -20.87 -3.49
C LEU A 31 -0.20 -20.91 -4.77
N ILE A 32 -0.60 -20.17 -5.82
CA ILE A 32 0.19 -20.04 -7.05
C ILE A 32 1.54 -19.38 -6.75
N VAL A 33 1.55 -18.25 -6.04
CA VAL A 33 2.80 -17.55 -5.67
C VAL A 33 3.68 -18.42 -4.78
N PHE A 34 3.09 -19.16 -3.84
CA PHE A 34 3.81 -20.10 -2.99
C PHE A 34 4.47 -21.22 -3.82
N LYS A 35 3.75 -21.77 -4.81
CA LYS A 35 4.33 -22.75 -5.74
C LYS A 35 5.48 -22.14 -6.55
N ILE A 36 5.33 -20.91 -7.04
CA ILE A 36 6.38 -20.23 -7.83
C ILE A 36 7.62 -19.94 -6.97
N SER A 37 7.44 -19.53 -5.72
CA SER A 37 8.54 -19.23 -4.79
C SER A 37 9.49 -20.40 -4.56
N LEU A 38 8.97 -21.63 -4.62
CA LEU A 38 9.74 -22.87 -4.48
C LEU A 38 10.33 -23.40 -5.79
N GLY A 39 9.97 -22.81 -6.94
CA GLY A 39 10.41 -23.22 -8.26
C GLY A 39 11.70 -22.53 -8.70
N GLU A 40 12.46 -23.16 -9.60
CA GLU A 40 13.62 -22.52 -10.22
C GLU A 40 13.19 -21.71 -11.43
N MET A 41 13.83 -20.56 -11.66
CA MET A 41 13.66 -19.81 -12.90
C MET A 41 14.17 -20.64 -14.07
N ALA A 42 13.24 -21.20 -14.85
CA ALA A 42 13.55 -21.92 -16.08
C ALA A 42 13.21 -21.06 -17.30
N ARG A 43 14.01 -21.18 -18.37
CA ARG A 43 13.67 -20.61 -19.69
C ARG A 43 12.61 -21.47 -20.40
N ALA A 44 11.47 -21.67 -19.74
CA ALA A 44 10.32 -22.41 -20.24
C ALA A 44 9.07 -21.52 -20.21
N ILE A 45 7.96 -22.01 -20.78
CA ILE A 45 6.64 -21.40 -20.63
C ILE A 45 5.79 -22.45 -19.90
N PRO A 46 5.41 -22.22 -18.63
CA PRO A 46 5.65 -21.04 -17.78
C PRO A 46 7.13 -20.87 -17.32
N PRO A 47 7.56 -19.65 -16.91
CA PRO A 47 8.97 -19.33 -16.62
C PRO A 47 9.45 -19.84 -15.24
N TYR A 48 9.00 -21.02 -14.84
CA TYR A 48 9.38 -21.72 -13.61
C TYR A 48 9.30 -23.23 -13.82
N THR A 49 10.14 -24.00 -13.12
CA THR A 49 10.08 -25.47 -13.16
C THR A 49 8.83 -26.01 -12.46
N GLU A 50 8.25 -27.09 -12.98
CA GLU A 50 7.18 -27.79 -12.25
C GLU A 50 7.75 -28.40 -10.97
N LEU A 51 7.08 -28.17 -9.83
CA LEU A 51 7.52 -28.70 -8.53
C LEU A 51 7.34 -30.22 -8.41
N MET A 52 6.45 -30.79 -9.22
CA MET A 52 6.16 -32.22 -9.25
C MET A 52 6.08 -32.63 -10.71
N GLU A 53 7.08 -33.38 -11.16
CA GLU A 53 7.09 -33.97 -12.49
C GLU A 53 6.95 -35.48 -12.32
N TRP A 54 5.93 -36.04 -12.97
CA TRP A 54 5.73 -37.49 -13.00
C TRP A 54 6.16 -37.98 -14.37
N ALA A 55 7.38 -38.52 -14.43
CA ALA A 55 7.99 -39.06 -15.64
C ALA A 55 8.60 -40.44 -15.34
N ASP A 56 8.47 -41.37 -16.28
CA ASP A 56 9.06 -42.72 -16.23
C ASP A 56 8.79 -43.50 -14.92
N GLY A 57 7.59 -43.34 -14.35
CA GLY A 57 7.18 -44.05 -13.13
C GLY A 57 7.84 -43.55 -11.85
N GLN A 58 8.58 -42.44 -11.91
CA GLN A 58 9.25 -41.82 -10.77
C GLN A 58 8.69 -40.40 -10.55
N LEU A 59 8.29 -40.11 -9.31
CA LEU A 59 7.87 -38.77 -8.91
C LEU A 59 9.11 -37.97 -8.54
N SER A 60 9.49 -36.99 -9.36
CA SER A 60 10.57 -36.05 -9.03
C SER A 60 9.97 -34.79 -8.43
N ILE A 61 10.40 -34.46 -7.21
CA ILE A 61 10.01 -33.22 -6.51
C ILE A 61 11.25 -32.34 -6.40
N THR A 62 11.29 -31.27 -7.19
CA THR A 62 12.39 -30.29 -7.16
C THR A 62 11.94 -29.08 -6.36
N LEU A 63 12.53 -28.90 -5.17
CA LEU A 63 12.30 -27.74 -4.30
C LEU A 63 13.56 -26.89 -4.26
N ASN A 64 13.47 -25.64 -4.74
CA ASN A 64 14.57 -24.69 -4.64
C ASN A 64 14.40 -23.80 -3.41
N LEU A 65 15.16 -24.12 -2.35
CA LEU A 65 15.29 -23.27 -1.17
C LEU A 65 16.38 -22.20 -1.33
N GLY A 66 17.16 -22.26 -2.42
CA GLY A 66 18.20 -21.29 -2.76
C GLY A 66 17.64 -19.89 -3.01
N ASN A 67 16.43 -19.76 -3.56
CA ASN A 67 15.71 -18.49 -3.70
C ASN A 67 15.58 -17.73 -2.36
N PHE A 68 15.42 -18.47 -1.25
CA PHE A 68 15.32 -17.88 0.08
C PHE A 68 16.68 -17.52 0.69
N LEU A 69 17.74 -18.27 0.36
CA LEU A 69 19.11 -17.92 0.74
C LEU A 69 19.59 -16.68 -0.01
N GLN A 70 19.16 -16.50 -1.25
CA GLN A 70 19.48 -15.31 -2.04
C GLN A 70 18.88 -14.03 -1.43
N LEU A 71 17.72 -14.12 -0.76
CA LEU A 71 17.13 -13.01 0.00
C LEU A 71 17.97 -12.57 1.19
N THR A 72 18.77 -13.48 1.78
CA THR A 72 19.62 -13.17 2.94
C THR A 72 21.06 -12.84 2.56
N ASP A 73 21.56 -13.40 1.46
CA ASP A 73 22.95 -13.25 1.02
C ASP A 73 23.17 -12.01 0.15
N ASP A 74 22.16 -11.56 -0.59
CA ASP A 74 22.31 -10.42 -1.49
C ASP A 74 21.96 -9.09 -0.76
N PRO A 75 22.95 -8.21 -0.54
CA PRO A 75 22.77 -6.96 0.17
C PRO A 75 21.75 -6.02 -0.51
N LEU A 76 21.50 -6.20 -1.81
CA LEU A 76 20.51 -5.40 -2.53
C LEU A 76 19.09 -5.59 -1.97
N TYR A 77 18.71 -6.82 -1.61
CA TYR A 77 17.39 -7.09 -1.04
C TYR A 77 17.27 -6.51 0.36
N PHE A 78 18.35 -6.60 1.14
CA PHE A 78 18.40 -6.01 2.48
C PHE A 78 18.30 -4.48 2.42
N ASP A 79 19.04 -3.84 1.52
CA ASP A 79 19.01 -2.39 1.33
C ASP A 79 17.64 -1.91 0.86
N ALA A 80 17.02 -2.60 -0.11
CA ALA A 80 15.66 -2.29 -0.57
C ALA A 80 14.61 -2.44 0.54
N TYR A 81 14.74 -3.47 1.37
CA TYR A 81 13.90 -3.67 2.55
C TYR A 81 14.07 -2.52 3.56
N LEU A 82 15.31 -2.18 3.89
CA LEU A 82 15.61 -1.11 4.83
C LEU A 82 15.14 0.26 4.32
N GLN A 83 15.31 0.53 3.03
CA GLN A 83 14.81 1.75 2.39
C GLN A 83 13.29 1.82 2.48
N SER A 84 12.58 0.71 2.27
CA SER A 84 11.11 0.66 2.41
C SER A 84 10.67 0.94 3.84
N LEU A 85 11.36 0.35 4.83
CA LEU A 85 11.09 0.56 6.24
C LEU A 85 11.36 2.01 6.65
N GLN A 86 12.47 2.59 6.19
CA GLN A 86 12.80 3.99 6.41
C GLN A 86 11.74 4.91 5.81
N VAL A 87 11.31 4.63 4.58
CA VAL A 87 10.26 5.41 3.91
C VAL A 87 8.94 5.35 4.68
N ALA A 88 8.54 4.16 5.13
CA ALA A 88 7.35 3.99 5.94
C ALA A 88 7.45 4.75 7.26
N ALA A 89 8.53 4.56 8.02
CA ALA A 89 8.73 5.20 9.32
C ALA A 89 8.74 6.73 9.23
N ILE A 90 9.52 7.30 8.30
CA ILE A 90 9.59 8.75 8.11
C ILE A 90 8.23 9.30 7.68
N SER A 91 7.57 8.65 6.73
CA SER A 91 6.28 9.10 6.24
C SER A 91 5.21 9.04 7.33
N THR A 92 5.20 7.99 8.16
CA THR A 92 4.27 7.88 9.29
C THR A 92 4.50 9.00 10.31
N ILE A 93 5.75 9.30 10.66
CA ILE A 93 6.08 10.39 11.59
C ILE A 93 5.62 11.74 11.01
N CYS A 94 5.92 12.01 9.74
CA CYS A 94 5.48 13.24 9.06
C CYS A 94 3.95 13.35 9.01
N CYS A 95 3.25 12.25 8.68
CA CYS A 95 1.80 12.21 8.68
C CYS A 95 1.23 12.50 10.07
N LEU A 96 1.83 11.96 11.13
CA LEU A 96 1.39 12.19 12.51
C LEU A 96 1.64 13.64 12.94
N LEU A 97 2.82 14.19 12.62
CA LEU A 97 3.15 15.59 12.93
C LEU A 97 2.26 16.60 12.22
N ILE A 98 1.76 16.29 11.02
CA ILE A 98 0.86 17.17 10.25
C ILE A 98 -0.61 16.87 10.58
N GLY A 99 -0.96 15.59 10.68
CA GLY A 99 -2.32 15.12 10.87
C GLY A 99 -2.87 15.44 12.26
N TYR A 100 -2.05 15.28 13.30
CA TYR A 100 -2.48 15.52 14.68
C TYR A 100 -2.86 16.99 14.95
N PRO A 101 -2.05 18.01 14.57
CA PRO A 101 -2.46 19.41 14.71
C PRO A 101 -3.72 19.74 13.91
N LEU A 102 -3.87 19.16 12.72
CA LEU A 102 -5.04 19.39 11.88
C LEU A 102 -6.30 18.79 12.53
N ALA A 103 -6.22 17.56 13.04
CA ALA A 103 -7.31 16.90 13.76
C ALA A 103 -7.68 17.67 15.04
N TRP A 104 -6.68 18.15 15.78
CA TRP A 104 -6.90 18.99 16.96
C TRP A 104 -7.62 20.30 16.61
N ALA A 105 -7.20 20.98 15.54
CA ALA A 105 -7.84 22.21 15.06
C ALA A 105 -9.29 21.98 14.61
N VAL A 106 -9.57 20.83 13.98
CA VAL A 106 -10.91 20.42 13.56
C VAL A 106 -11.81 20.12 14.78
N ALA A 107 -11.29 19.41 15.78
CA ALA A 107 -12.04 19.07 17.00
C ALA A 107 -12.44 20.31 17.82
N HIS A 108 -11.56 21.31 17.91
CA HIS A 108 -11.82 22.56 18.66
C HIS A 108 -12.60 23.61 17.85
N SER A 109 -12.95 23.31 16.60
CA SER A 109 -13.71 24.23 15.74
C SER A 109 -15.21 24.16 16.00
N LYS A 110 -15.92 25.25 15.70
CA LYS A 110 -17.39 25.29 15.80
C LYS A 110 -18.03 24.19 14.91
N PRO A 111 -19.20 23.64 15.27
CA PRO A 111 -19.83 22.54 14.54
C PRO A 111 -20.02 22.78 13.03
N SER A 112 -20.31 24.03 12.63
CA SER A 112 -20.46 24.41 11.22
C SER A 112 -19.13 24.38 10.46
N THR A 113 -18.04 24.83 11.08
CA THR A 113 -16.69 24.85 10.50
C THR A 113 -16.07 23.46 10.49
N ARG A 114 -16.34 22.63 11.50
CA ARG A 114 -15.83 21.25 11.60
C ARG A 114 -16.19 20.42 10.37
N ASN A 115 -17.46 20.45 9.96
CA ASN A 115 -17.92 19.69 8.79
C ASN A 115 -17.26 20.18 7.49
N ILE A 116 -17.03 21.49 7.35
CA ILE A 116 -16.36 22.07 6.18
C ILE A 116 -14.89 21.64 6.14
N LEU A 117 -14.18 21.70 7.27
CA LEU A 117 -12.78 21.28 7.35
C LEU A 117 -12.63 19.77 7.05
N LEU A 118 -13.51 18.94 7.61
CA LEU A 118 -13.55 17.51 7.31
C LEU A 118 -13.80 17.25 5.82
N LEU A 119 -14.75 17.96 5.23
CA LEU A 119 -15.02 17.86 3.80
C LEU A 119 -13.79 18.26 2.96
N LEU A 120 -13.10 19.34 3.33
CA LEU A 120 -11.89 19.81 2.66
C LEU A 120 -10.75 18.78 2.73
N VAL A 121 -10.63 18.04 3.84
CA VAL A 121 -9.61 16.99 4.01
C VAL A 121 -9.95 15.72 3.22
N ILE A 122 -11.23 15.35 3.16
CA ILE A 122 -11.69 14.15 2.45
C ILE A 122 -11.74 14.37 0.94
N LEU A 123 -12.09 15.58 0.49
CA LEU A 123 -12.19 15.95 -0.93
C LEU A 123 -10.98 15.51 -1.78
N PRO A 124 -9.73 15.80 -1.41
CA PRO A 124 -8.57 15.37 -2.18
C PRO A 124 -8.42 13.85 -2.18
N SER A 125 -8.88 13.14 -1.14
CA SER A 125 -8.83 11.68 -1.06
C SER A 125 -9.71 11.00 -2.13
N TRP A 126 -10.86 11.59 -2.45
CA TRP A 126 -11.80 11.09 -3.46
C TRP A 126 -11.32 11.23 -4.92
N THR A 127 -10.25 12.00 -5.16
CA THR A 127 -9.66 12.11 -6.50
C THR A 127 -8.79 10.89 -6.84
N SER A 128 -8.72 10.53 -8.13
CA SER A 128 -7.89 9.41 -8.59
C SER A 128 -6.43 9.60 -8.19
N PHE A 129 -5.83 8.56 -7.60
CA PHE A 129 -4.43 8.56 -7.19
C PHE A 129 -3.49 8.90 -8.35
N LEU A 130 -3.78 8.40 -9.56
CA LEU A 130 -2.97 8.68 -10.76
C LEU A 130 -2.96 10.16 -11.11
N ILE A 131 -4.11 10.84 -11.04
CA ILE A 131 -4.20 12.27 -11.33
C ILE A 131 -3.37 13.07 -10.33
N ARG A 132 -3.44 12.71 -9.04
CA ARG A 132 -2.62 13.33 -7.99
C ARG A 132 -1.13 13.14 -8.24
N VAL A 133 -0.72 11.95 -8.65
CA VAL A 133 0.68 11.67 -9.02
C VAL A 133 1.11 12.53 -10.20
N TYR A 134 0.32 12.61 -11.28
CA TYR A 134 0.65 13.48 -12.43
C TYR A 134 0.75 14.96 -12.05
N ALA A 135 -0.13 15.45 -11.18
CA ALA A 135 -0.08 16.82 -10.67
C ALA A 135 1.22 17.07 -9.88
N TRP A 136 1.57 16.18 -8.95
CA TRP A 136 2.82 16.27 -8.20
C TRP A 136 4.05 16.14 -9.09
N MET A 137 4.02 15.26 -10.10
CA MET A 137 5.11 15.16 -11.08
C MET A 137 5.31 16.47 -11.83
N GLY A 138 4.23 17.16 -12.21
CA GLY A 138 4.30 18.49 -12.81
C GLY A 138 4.85 19.57 -11.88
N ILE A 139 4.44 19.55 -10.61
CA ILE A 139 4.88 20.53 -9.59
C ILE A 139 6.37 20.37 -9.25
N LEU A 140 6.83 19.12 -9.06
CA LEU A 140 8.17 18.77 -8.60
C LEU A 140 9.21 18.62 -9.72
N LYS A 141 8.80 18.75 -10.99
CA LYS A 141 9.72 18.74 -12.13
C LYS A 141 10.71 19.90 -12.02
N ASN A 142 11.88 19.79 -12.66
CA ASN A 142 12.89 20.85 -12.66
C ASN A 142 12.34 22.20 -13.15
N ASN A 143 11.47 22.20 -14.17
CA ASN A 143 10.78 23.40 -14.65
C ASN A 143 9.33 23.49 -14.13
N GLY A 144 9.04 22.83 -13.01
CA GLY A 144 7.72 22.80 -12.39
C GLY A 144 7.39 24.06 -11.60
N VAL A 145 6.16 24.13 -11.10
CA VAL A 145 5.66 25.29 -10.33
C VAL A 145 6.53 25.56 -9.10
N LEU A 146 6.96 24.51 -8.39
CA LEU A 146 7.75 24.66 -7.16
C LEU A 146 9.12 25.32 -7.43
N ASN A 147 9.86 24.80 -8.41
CA ASN A 147 11.18 25.34 -8.75
C ASN A 147 11.09 26.78 -9.29
N ASN A 148 10.13 27.07 -10.17
CA ASN A 148 9.92 28.43 -10.67
C ASN A 148 9.56 29.41 -9.55
N PHE A 149 8.74 28.99 -8.59
CA PHE A 149 8.38 29.82 -7.44
C PHE A 149 9.57 30.07 -6.50
N LEU A 150 10.39 29.05 -6.22
CA LEU A 150 11.60 29.18 -5.39
C LEU A 150 12.68 30.05 -6.05
N LEU A 151 12.86 29.93 -7.38
CA LEU A 151 13.74 30.79 -8.17
C LEU A 151 13.24 32.24 -8.15
N TRP A 152 11.93 32.45 -8.29
CA TRP A 152 11.32 33.78 -8.24
C TRP A 152 11.50 34.46 -6.87
N LEU A 153 11.41 33.70 -5.78
CA LEU A 153 11.70 34.17 -4.42
C LEU A 153 13.20 34.43 -4.16
N GLY A 154 14.10 34.02 -5.06
CA GLY A 154 15.55 34.12 -4.87
C GLY A 154 16.10 33.21 -3.77
N VAL A 155 15.36 32.17 -3.38
CA VAL A 155 15.77 31.21 -2.33
C VAL A 155 16.75 30.17 -2.88
N ILE A 156 16.71 29.89 -4.18
CA ILE A 156 17.59 28.95 -4.87
C ILE A 156 18.16 29.60 -6.14
N ASP A 157 19.41 29.27 -6.49
CA ASP A 157 20.08 29.77 -7.72
C ASP A 157 19.90 28.83 -8.92
N GLN A 158 19.60 27.55 -8.66
CA GLN A 158 19.44 26.51 -9.67
C GLN A 158 18.25 25.58 -9.33
N PRO A 159 17.54 25.03 -10.34
CA PRO A 159 16.38 24.19 -10.12
C PRO A 159 16.75 22.89 -9.40
N LEU A 160 16.00 22.55 -8.35
CA LEU A 160 16.18 21.35 -7.55
C LEU A 160 15.60 20.13 -8.29
N THR A 161 16.39 19.06 -8.37
CA THR A 161 16.01 17.77 -8.96
C THR A 161 15.23 16.89 -7.99
N ILE A 162 14.02 17.30 -7.63
CA ILE A 162 13.22 16.60 -6.58
C ILE A 162 12.53 15.35 -7.14
N LEU A 163 11.96 15.41 -8.35
CA LEU A 163 11.07 14.39 -8.91
C LEU A 163 11.60 12.94 -8.88
N HIS A 164 12.91 12.76 -9.05
CA HIS A 164 13.55 11.43 -9.14
C HIS A 164 14.27 11.03 -7.85
N THR A 165 13.84 11.58 -6.70
CA THR A 165 14.47 11.33 -5.40
C THR A 165 13.48 10.77 -4.38
N ASN A 166 14.01 10.20 -3.30
CA ASN A 166 13.21 9.76 -2.16
C ASN A 166 12.35 10.89 -1.56
N LEU A 167 12.75 12.15 -1.72
CA LEU A 167 11.99 13.31 -1.23
C LEU A 167 10.64 13.45 -1.95
N ALA A 168 10.60 13.24 -3.27
CA ALA A 168 9.33 13.21 -4.01
C ALA A 168 8.43 12.06 -3.53
N VAL A 169 9.01 10.91 -3.21
CA VAL A 169 8.28 9.76 -2.66
C VAL A 169 7.67 10.11 -1.31
N TYR A 170 8.43 10.73 -0.40
CA TYR A 170 7.93 11.17 0.90
C TYR A 170 6.77 12.16 0.77
N ILE A 171 6.90 13.18 -0.09
CA ILE A 171 5.84 14.16 -0.32
C ILE A 171 4.57 13.46 -0.82
N GLY A 172 4.70 12.57 -1.81
CA GLY A 172 3.57 11.85 -2.39
C GLY A 172 2.85 10.96 -1.37
N ILE A 173 3.60 10.19 -0.57
CA ILE A 173 3.05 9.31 0.46
C ILE A 173 2.39 10.15 1.56
N VAL A 174 3.07 11.16 2.10
CA VAL A 174 2.52 12.00 3.16
C VAL A 174 1.21 12.65 2.72
N TYR A 175 1.18 13.25 1.53
CA TYR A 175 -0.04 13.85 0.99
C TYR A 175 -1.18 12.83 0.82
N ALA A 176 -0.88 11.61 0.37
CA ALA A 176 -1.89 10.57 0.17
C ALA A 176 -2.47 10.04 1.48
N TYR A 177 -1.67 9.96 2.55
CA TYR A 177 -2.06 9.36 3.81
C TYR A 177 -2.49 10.35 4.90
N VAL A 178 -2.16 11.63 4.78
CA VAL A 178 -2.61 12.68 5.72
C VAL A 178 -4.13 12.67 5.94
N PRO A 179 -5.00 12.56 4.91
CA PRO A 179 -6.45 12.50 5.13
C PRO A 179 -6.88 11.34 6.02
N PHE A 180 -6.27 10.17 5.86
CA PHE A 180 -6.57 8.99 6.67
C PHE A 180 -6.04 9.15 8.10
N MET A 181 -4.85 9.73 8.28
CA MET A 181 -4.29 10.00 9.60
C MET A 181 -5.16 11.00 10.38
N VAL A 182 -5.62 12.07 9.73
CA VAL A 182 -6.49 13.08 10.34
C VAL A 182 -7.81 12.47 10.82
N LEU A 183 -8.41 11.58 10.01
CA LEU A 183 -9.63 10.89 10.42
C LEU A 183 -9.37 10.00 11.64
N ALA A 184 -8.28 9.23 11.64
CA ALA A 184 -7.92 8.36 12.76
C ALA A 184 -7.69 9.15 14.07
N ASP A 185 -6.96 10.26 14.00
CA ASP A 185 -6.67 11.11 15.16
C ASP A 185 -7.91 11.87 15.65
N LEU A 186 -8.80 12.32 14.76
CA LEU A 186 -10.02 13.03 15.14
C LEU A 186 -10.92 12.17 16.04
N TYR A 187 -11.13 10.90 15.70
CA TYR A 187 -11.88 9.98 16.56
C TYR A 187 -11.28 9.90 17.97
N ARG A 188 -9.96 9.99 18.07
CA ARG A 188 -9.25 9.94 19.35
C ARG A 188 -9.38 11.25 20.13
N VAL A 189 -9.41 12.41 19.46
CA VAL A 189 -9.51 13.73 20.10
C VAL A 189 -10.94 14.03 20.55
N ASP A 190 -11.97 13.67 19.77
CA ASP A 190 -13.39 13.85 20.14
C ASP A 190 -13.83 12.96 21.33
N SER A 191 -12.99 12.01 21.75
CA SER A 191 -13.23 11.11 22.88
C SER A 191 -12.94 11.73 24.27
N TYR A 192 -12.41 12.95 24.32
CA TYR A 192 -12.06 13.70 25.53
C TYR A 192 -12.84 15.01 25.62
#